data_AF-A0A9N9TDT5-F1
#
_entry.id   AF-A0A9N9TDT5-F1
#
_cell.length_a   1.000
_cell.length_b   1.000
_cell.length_c   1.000
_cell.angle_alpha   90.00
_cell.angle_beta   90.00
_cell.angle_gamma   90.00
#
_symmetry.space_group_name_H-M   'P 1'
#
loop_
_entity.id
_entity.type
_entity.pdbx_description
1 polymer ?
#
loop_
_entity_poly.entity_id
_entity_poly.type
_entity_poly.pdbx_seq_one_letter_code
_entity_poly.pdbx_strand_id
1 'polypeptide(L)'
;MVLTKNLINITGMFLTRTFSSQRKFDRIKRLQRKFQVDDGRPVWMKSKMDKFLYRFTVASLLLGLTWGLYTVLWEISYVKRFRS
;
A
#
# COMPACT_ATOMS: atom_id res chain seq x y z
N MET A 1 45.24 16.65 26.43
CA MET A 1 44.88 16.03 25.13
C MET A 1 43.59 15.18 25.16
N VAL A 2 43.00 14.89 26.32
CA VAL A 2 41.75 14.09 26.43
C VAL A 2 40.48 14.91 26.16
N LEU A 3 40.47 16.19 26.58
CA LEU A 3 39.31 17.08 26.45
C LEU A 3 38.89 17.32 24.99
N THR A 4 39.88 17.53 24.11
CA THR A 4 39.66 17.78 22.68
C THR A 4 39.05 16.57 21.96
N LYS A 5 39.46 15.36 22.33
CA LYS A 5 38.90 14.11 21.78
C LYS A 5 37.43 13.90 22.18
N ASN A 6 37.06 14.23 23.42
CA ASN A 6 35.67 14.15 23.87
C ASN A 6 34.78 15.19 23.18
N LEU A 7 35.26 16.42 23.01
CA LEU A 7 34.53 17.48 22.28
C LEU A 7 34.27 17.10 20.81
N ILE A 8 35.23 16.48 20.13
CA ILE A 8 35.08 15.98 18.75
C ILE A 8 34.07 14.83 18.68
N ASN A 9 34.09 13.90 19.65
CA ASN A 9 33.13 12.80 19.69
C ASN A 9 31.69 13.29 19.93
N ILE A 10 31.51 14.28 20.81
CA ILE A 10 30.17 14.83 21.10
C ILE A 10 29.62 15.58 19.88
N THR A 11 30.44 16.39 19.20
CA THR A 11 30.03 17.09 17.98
C THR A 11 29.74 16.14 16.82
N GLY A 12 30.55 15.09 16.63
CA GLY A 12 30.30 14.05 15.64
C GLY A 12 29.01 13.26 15.89
N MET A 13 28.71 12.94 17.16
CA MET A 13 27.46 12.26 17.54
C MET A 13 26.23 13.15 17.33
N PHE A 14 26.33 14.45 17.58
CA PHE A 14 25.24 15.39 17.36
C PHE A 14 24.94 15.57 15.86
N LEU A 15 25.98 15.73 15.03
CA LEU A 15 25.86 15.87 13.58
C LEU A 15 25.27 14.60 12.95
N THR A 16 25.74 13.42 13.32
CA THR A 16 25.19 12.15 12.79
C THR A 16 23.72 11.97 13.15
N ARG A 17 23.29 12.38 14.35
CA ARG A 17 21.88 12.35 14.76
C ARG A 17 21.01 13.27 13.92
N THR A 18 21.42 14.53 13.71
CA THR A 18 20.64 15.50 12.93
C THR A 18 20.54 15.12 11.45
N PHE A 19 21.64 14.63 10.85
CA PHE A 19 21.64 14.13 9.47
C PHE A 19 20.72 12.90 9.28
N SER A 20 20.66 11.99 10.25
CA SER A 20 19.76 10.83 10.19
C SER A 20 18.28 11.23 10.21
N SER A 21 17.96 12.28 10.98
CA SER A 21 16.61 12.82 11.11
C SER A 21 16.18 13.52 9.82
N GLN A 22 17.06 14.33 9.23
CA GLN A 22 16.84 15.04 7.97
C GLN A 22 16.41 14.09 6.83
N ARG A 23 17.13 12.97 6.65
CA ARG A 23 16.81 11.98 5.60
C ARG A 23 15.44 11.32 5.80
N LYS A 24 15.04 11.07 7.05
CA LYS A 24 13.69 10.53 7.36
C LYS A 24 12.62 11.56 7.00
N PHE A 25 12.83 12.82 7.36
CA PHE A 25 11.91 13.90 7.01
C PHE A 25 11.79 14.13 5.50
N ASP A 26 12.88 14.00 4.74
CA ASP A 26 12.84 14.13 3.28
C ASP A 26 12.02 13.03 2.61
N ARG A 27 12.05 11.81 3.16
CA ARG A 27 11.22 10.72 2.68
C ARG A 27 9.74 10.98 2.96
N ILE A 28 9.42 11.45 4.17
CA ILE A 28 8.04 11.79 4.56
C ILE A 28 7.51 12.94 3.72
N LYS A 29 8.29 14.01 3.52
CA LYS A 29 7.92 15.13 2.65
C LYS A 29 7.64 14.70 1.20
N ARG A 30 8.45 13.77 0.66
CA ARG A 30 8.21 13.18 -0.67
C ARG A 30 6.90 12.40 -0.74
N LEU A 31 6.60 11.62 0.30
CA LEU A 31 5.33 10.88 0.42
C LEU A 31 4.14 11.83 0.55
N GLN A 32 4.23 12.84 1.40
CA GLN A 32 3.20 13.87 1.57
C GLN A 32 2.92 14.57 0.25
N ARG A 33 3.95 15.02 -0.48
CA ARG A 33 3.78 15.62 -1.82
C ARG A 33 3.06 14.68 -2.79
N LYS A 34 3.37 13.39 -2.78
CA LYS A 34 2.72 12.40 -3.65
C LYS A 34 1.23 12.20 -3.34
N PHE A 35 0.86 12.21 -2.05
CA PHE A 35 -0.52 11.94 -1.62
C PHE A 35 -1.37 13.19 -1.38
N GLN A 36 -0.78 14.38 -1.29
CA GLN A 36 -1.49 15.65 -1.08
C GLN A 36 -1.73 16.43 -2.38
N VAL A 37 -1.39 15.88 -3.55
CA VAL A 37 -1.77 16.49 -4.84
C VAL A 37 -3.30 16.54 -4.93
N ASP A 38 -3.83 17.72 -5.26
CA ASP A 38 -5.26 17.98 -5.41
C ASP A 38 -5.76 17.55 -6.79
N ASP A 39 -5.74 16.23 -7.03
CA ASP A 39 -6.16 15.62 -8.29
C ASP A 39 -7.66 15.25 -8.31
N GLY A 40 -8.42 15.60 -7.26
CA GLY A 40 -9.81 15.16 -7.07
C GLY A 40 -10.02 13.65 -6.89
N ARG A 41 -8.94 12.85 -6.82
CA ARG A 41 -8.99 11.39 -6.70
C ARG A 41 -8.99 10.93 -5.25
N PRO A 42 -9.73 9.86 -4.91
CA PRO A 42 -9.72 9.30 -3.57
C PRO A 42 -8.36 8.71 -3.20
N VAL A 43 -8.04 8.70 -1.91
CA VAL A 43 -6.72 8.31 -1.37
C VAL A 43 -6.27 6.93 -1.85
N TRP A 44 -7.18 5.95 -1.88
CA TRP A 44 -6.91 4.57 -2.30
C TRP A 44 -6.62 4.41 -3.81
N MET A 45 -6.69 5.48 -4.59
CA MET A 45 -6.46 5.47 -6.04
C MET A 45 -5.32 6.39 -6.48
N LYS A 46 -4.59 6.99 -5.52
CA LYS A 46 -3.53 7.98 -5.81
C LYS A 46 -2.28 7.36 -6.42
N SER A 47 -1.92 6.11 -6.09
CA SER A 47 -0.78 5.44 -6.73
C SER A 47 -1.21 4.65 -7.98
N LYS A 48 -0.32 4.54 -8.97
CA LYS A 48 -0.53 3.67 -10.15
C LYS A 48 -0.66 2.19 -9.75
N MET A 49 0.08 1.78 -8.73
CA MET A 49 0.04 0.41 -8.20
C MET A 49 -1.31 0.11 -7.55
N ASP A 50 -1.86 1.05 -6.78
CA ASP A 50 -3.16 0.88 -6.12
C ASP A 50 -4.29 0.70 -7.14
N LYS A 51 -4.22 1.39 -8.29
CA LYS A 51 -5.16 1.21 -9.41
C LYS A 51 -5.09 -0.20 -10.01
N PHE A 52 -3.89 -0.74 -10.17
CA PHE A 52 -3.70 -2.09 -10.66
C PHE A 52 -4.25 -3.11 -9.66
N LEU A 53 -3.90 -2.96 -8.39
CA LEU A 53 -4.36 -3.83 -7.32
C LEU A 53 -5.88 -3.83 -7.21
N TYR A 54 -6.51 -2.65 -7.26
CA TYR A 54 -7.97 -2.54 -7.26
C TYR A 54 -8.61 -3.29 -8.44
N ARG A 55 -8.10 -3.09 -9.66
CA ARG A 55 -8.60 -3.80 -10.85
C ARG A 55 -8.44 -5.31 -10.72
N PHE A 56 -7.31 -5.76 -10.18
CA PHE A 56 -7.05 -7.18 -9.96
C PHE A 56 -8.00 -7.79 -8.91
N THR A 57 -8.24 -7.08 -7.81
CA THR A 57 -9.19 -7.52 -6.77
C THR A 57 -10.60 -7.60 -7.32
N VAL A 58 -11.06 -6.58 -8.05
CA VAL A 58 -12.41 -6.58 -8.65
C VAL A 58 -12.55 -7.68 -9.69
N ALA A 59 -11.53 -7.89 -10.54
CA ALA A 59 -11.55 -8.99 -11.51
C ALA A 59 -11.66 -10.35 -10.82
N SER A 60 -10.86 -10.58 -9.78
CA SER A 60 -10.90 -11.83 -8.99
C SER A 60 -12.27 -12.05 -8.34
N LEU A 61 -12.87 -10.99 -7.77
CA LEU A 61 -14.20 -11.07 -7.18
C LEU A 61 -15.28 -11.41 -8.22
N LEU A 62 -15.25 -10.75 -9.39
CA LEU A 62 -16.21 -11.03 -10.46
C LEU A 62 -16.09 -12.46 -10.98
N LEU A 63 -14.86 -12.96 -11.16
CA LEU A 63 -14.62 -14.34 -11.57
C LEU A 63 -15.14 -15.33 -10.53
N GLY A 64 -14.84 -15.10 -9.25
CA GLY A 64 -15.31 -15.94 -8.16
C GLY A 64 -16.84 -15.96 -8.04
N LEU A 65 -17.48 -14.80 -8.12
CA LEU A 65 -18.95 -14.69 -8.07
C LEU A 65 -19.60 -15.36 -9.28
N THR A 66 -19.08 -15.14 -10.49
CA THR A 66 -19.64 -15.72 -11.71
C THR A 66 -19.52 -17.24 -11.69
N TRP A 67 -18.34 -17.76 -11.32
CA TRP A 67 -18.12 -19.20 -11.22
C TRP A 67 -18.98 -19.84 -10.13
N GLY A 68 -19.02 -19.24 -8.93
CA GLY A 68 -19.82 -19.75 -7.83
C GLY A 68 -21.32 -19.74 -8.12
N LEU A 69 -21.84 -18.68 -8.76
CA LEU A 69 -23.23 -18.64 -9.19
C LEU A 69 -23.52 -19.68 -10.27
N TYR A 70 -22.62 -19.85 -11.25
CA TYR A 70 -22.77 -20.87 -12.28
C TYR A 70 -22.85 -22.28 -11.68
N THR A 71 -21.92 -22.64 -10.78
CA THR A 71 -21.91 -23.97 -10.16
C THR A 71 -23.15 -24.21 -9.32
N VAL A 72 -23.56 -23.23 -8.50
CA VAL A 72 -24.75 -23.35 -7.64
C VAL A 72 -26.03 -23.47 -8.48
N LEU A 73 -26.19 -22.64 -9.51
CA LEU A 73 -27.36 -22.71 -10.40
C LEU A 73 -27.40 -24.01 -11.20
N TRP A 74 -26.24 -24.51 -11.63
CA TRP A 74 -26.13 -25.78 -12.33
C TRP A 74 -26.50 -26.96 -11.43
N GLU A 75 -25.95 -27.02 -10.22
CA GLU A 75 -26.27 -28.06 -9.23
C GLU A 75 -27.75 -28.07 -8.87
N ILE A 76 -28.35 -26.90 -8.60
CA ILE A 76 -29.79 -26.78 -8.33
C ILE A 76 -30.61 -27.27 -9.53
N SER A 77 -30.21 -26.93 -10.75
CA SER A 77 -30.89 -27.36 -11.98
C SER A 77 -30.80 -28.87 -12.21
N TYR A 78 -29.63 -29.47 -11.96
CA TYR A 78 -29.42 -30.90 -12.08
C TYR A 78 -30.20 -31.70 -11.01
N VAL A 79 -30.17 -31.26 -9.75
CA VAL A 79 -30.93 -31.91 -8.67
C VAL A 79 -32.44 -31.89 -8.94
N LYS A 80 -32.97 -30.81 -9.52
CA LYS A 80 -34.39 -30.75 -9.94
C LYS A 80 -34.73 -31.77 -11.03
N ARG A 81 -33.81 -32.05 -11.96
CA ARG A 81 -34.05 -32.99 -13.07
C ARG A 81 -34.13 -34.45 -12.61
N PHE A 82 -33.46 -34.84 -11.53
CA PHE A 82 -33.44 -36.22 -11.03
C PHE A 82 -34.50 -36.54 -9.97
N ARG A 83 -35.19 -35.53 -9.42
CA ARG A 83 -36.21 -35.67 -8.36
C ARG A 83 -37.65 -35.52 -8.89
N SER A 84 -37.83 -35.35 -10.19
CA SER A 84 -39.12 -35.38 -10.92
C SER A 84 -39.26 -36.68 -11.67
#